data_AF-A0A090R661-F1
#
_entry.id   AF-A0A090R661-F1
#
_cell.length_a   1.000
_cell.length_b   1.000
_cell.length_c   1.000
_cell.angle_alpha   90.00
_cell.angle_beta   90.00
_cell.angle_gamma   90.00
#
_symmetry.space_group_name_H-M   'P 1'
#
loop_
_entity.id
_entity.type
_entity.pdbx_description
1 polymer ?
#
loop_
_entity_poly.entity_id
_entity_poly.type
_entity_poly.pdbx_seq_one_letter_code
_entity_poly.pdbx_strand_id
1 'polypeptide(L)' 'MLTPADTALVIVDVQGKLAQIMDEKEALFHHLATMVKGAKVLELPILW' A
#
# COMPACT_ATOMS: atom_id res chain seq x y z
N MET A 1 4.01 -1.76 19.48
CA MET A 1 3.31 -2.82 18.72
C MET A 1 2.15 -2.14 18.01
N LEU A 2 1.88 -2.42 16.73
CA LEU A 2 0.77 -1.81 16.00
C LEU A 2 -0.52 -2.58 16.27
N THR A 3 -1.64 -1.89 16.45
CA THR A 3 -2.96 -2.51 16.60
C THR A 3 -3.93 -2.00 15.52
N PRO A 4 -4.97 -2.76 15.15
CA PRO A 4 -5.94 -2.27 14.18
C PRO A 4 -6.65 -0.98 14.58
N ALA A 5 -6.78 -0.71 15.89
CA ALA A 5 -7.46 0.47 16.41
C ALA A 5 -6.66 1.78 16.25
N ASP A 6 -5.34 1.70 16.09
CA ASP A 6 -4.43 2.85 16.03
C ASP A 6 -3.54 2.87 14.78
N THR A 7 -3.88 2.09 13.76
CA THR A 7 -3.08 1.93 12.54
C THR A 7 -3.91 2.19 11.27
N ALA A 8 -3.27 2.81 10.28
CA ALA A 8 -3.82 2.98 8.93
C ALA A 8 -2.74 2.68 7.87
N LEU A 9 -3.16 2.22 6.70
CA LEU A 9 -2.29 2.13 5.52
C LEU A 9 -2.42 3.42 4.71
N VAL A 10 -1.31 4.15 4.56
CA VAL A 10 -1.25 5.36 3.72
C VAL A 10 -0.34 5.08 2.53
N ILE A 11 -0.89 5.19 1.32
CA ILE A 11 -0.18 5.03 0.06
C ILE A 11 0.14 6.43 -0.47
N VAL A 12 1.42 6.72 -0.71
CA VAL A 12 1.88 8.07 -1.09
C VAL A 12 2.55 8.00 -2.45
N ASP A 13 2.20 8.95 -3.33
CA ASP A 13 2.85 9.23 -4.62
C ASP A 13 2.99 8.02 -5.59
N VAL A 14 2.10 7.03 -5.50
CA VAL A 14 2.01 5.95 -6.50
C VAL A 14 1.24 6.45 -7.74
N GLN A 15 1.92 7.21 -8.59
CA GLN A 15 1.32 7.84 -9.76
C GLN A 15 1.45 6.99 -11.02
N GLY A 16 0.37 6.80 -11.78
CA GLY A 16 0.33 5.88 -12.92
C GLY A 16 1.49 6.00 -13.92
N LYS A 17 1.87 7.21 -14.36
CA LYS A 17 2.99 7.37 -15.31
C LYS A 17 4.37 7.23 -14.65
N LEU A 18 4.54 7.74 -13.43
CA LEU A 18 5.84 7.71 -12.73
C LEU A 18 6.13 6.31 -12.17
N ALA A 19 5.14 5.66 -11.55
CA ALA A 19 5.28 4.29 -11.04
C ALA A 19 5.66 3.29 -12.14
N GLN A 20 5.32 3.57 -13.41
CA GLN A 20 5.69 2.71 -14.55
C GLN A 20 7.15 2.85 -15.00
N ILE A 21 7.87 3.87 -14.54
CA ILE A 21 9.29 4.11 -14.85
C ILE A 21 10.19 4.01 -13.60
N MET A 22 9.62 3.72 -12.43
CA MET A 22 10.38 3.51 -11.20
C MET A 22 11.17 2.20 -11.26
N ASP A 23 12.34 2.21 -10.64
CA ASP A 23 13.13 1.01 -10.46
C ASP A 23 12.35 -0.01 -9.62
N GLU A 24 12.52 -1.30 -9.93
CA GLU A 24 11.80 -2.41 -9.29
C GLU A 24 10.26 -2.27 -9.22
N LYS A 25 9.64 -1.52 -10.15
CA LYS A 25 8.18 -1.26 -10.15
C LYS A 25 7.29 -2.49 -9.98
N GLU A 26 7.69 -3.65 -10.50
CA GLU A 26 6.86 -4.86 -10.40
C GLU A 26 6.84 -5.41 -8.98
N ALA A 27 7.97 -5.30 -8.26
CA ALA A 27 8.05 -5.62 -6.84
C ALA A 27 7.23 -4.59 -6.02
N LEU A 28 7.32 -3.30 -6.38
CA LEU A 28 6.50 -2.25 -5.76
C LEU A 28 5.00 -2.57 -5.88
N PHE A 29 4.50 -2.87 -7.09
CA PHE A 29 3.10 -3.20 -7.30
C PHE A 29 2.68 -4.49 -6.59
N HIS A 30 3.55 -5.51 -6.59
CA HIS A 30 3.29 -6.76 -5.87
C HIS A 30 3.14 -6.54 -4.36
N HIS A 31 4.06 -5.80 -3.75
CA HIS A 31 4.01 -5.49 -2.32
C HIS A 31 2.84 -4.58 -1.97
N LEU A 32 2.56 -3.54 -2.76
CA LEU A 32 1.39 -2.67 -2.55
C LEU A 32 0.08 -3.46 -2.60
N ALA A 33 -0.09 -4.35 -3.59
CA ALA A 33 -1.27 -5.20 -3.67
C ALA A 33 -1.40 -6.12 -2.44
N THR A 34 -0.29 -6.64 -1.94
CA THR A 34 -0.26 -7.48 -0.73
C THR A 34 -0.62 -6.68 0.51
N MET A 35 -0.05 -5.47 0.67
CA MET A 35 -0.36 -4.56 1.78
C MET A 35 -1.82 -4.14 1.79
N VAL A 36 -2.38 -3.76 0.64
CA VAL A 36 -3.81 -3.40 0.52
C VAL A 36 -4.72 -4.57 0.87
N LYS A 37 -4.39 -5.79 0.43
CA LYS A 37 -5.16 -6.99 0.80
C LYS A 37 -5.09 -7.24 2.31
N GLY A 38 -3.91 -7.17 2.91
CA GLY A 38 -3.71 -7.34 4.35
C GLY A 38 -4.47 -6.28 5.17
N ALA A 39 -4.38 -5.01 4.77
CA ALA A 39 -5.11 -3.93 5.40
C ALA A 39 -6.64 -4.13 5.35
N LYS A 40 -7.17 -4.62 4.22
CA LYS A 40 -8.60 -4.97 4.11
C LYS A 40 -9.01 -6.11 5.05
N VAL A 41 -8.20 -7.16 5.15
CA VAL A 41 -8.47 -8.30 6.06
C VAL A 41 -8.46 -7.86 7.52
N LEU A 42 -7.58 -6.92 7.85
CA LEU A 42 -7.44 -6.35 9.19
C LEU A 42 -8.39 -5.17 9.47
N GLU A 43 -9.28 -4.85 8.53
CA GLU A 43 -10.23 -3.73 8.60
C GLU A 43 -9.55 -2.37 8.86
N LEU A 44 -8.32 -2.20 8.38
CA LEU A 44 -7.58 -0.94 8.54
C LEU A 44 -8.10 0.11 7.56
N PRO A 45 -8.16 1.39 7.97
CA PRO A 45 -8.33 2.51 7.06
C PRO A 45 -7.22 2.53 6.01
N ILE A 46 -7.60 2.72 4.73
CA ILE A 46 -6.66 2.88 3.62
C ILE A 46 -6.83 4.27 3.02
N LEU A 47 -5.75 5.04 2.99
CA LEU A 47 -5.65 6.34 2.34
C LEU A 47 -4.67 6.25 1.17
N TRP A 48 -4.97 6.95 0.09
CA TRP A 48 -4.22 6.98 -1.17
C TRP A 48 -4.26 8.38 -1.76
#